data_AF-A0A482YBH8-F1
#
_entry.id   AF-A0A482YBH8-F1
#
_cell.length_a   1.000
_cell.length_b   1.000
_cell.length_c   1.000
_cell.angle_alpha   90.00
_cell.angle_beta   90.00
_cell.angle_gamma   90.00
#
_symmetry.space_group_name_H-M   'P 1'
#
loop_
_entity.id
_entity.type
_entity.pdbx_description
1 polymer ?
#
loop_
_entity_poly.entity_id
_entity_poly.type
_entity_poly.pdbx_seq_one_letter_code
_entity_poly.pdbx_strand_id
1 'polypeptide(L)'
;MTAVHGSLETLLDRASAGVTFDGLRIDAEDGNYVLETPADEWHGLDEAALGDTLEACEEYVTNWRYWQETVGGEGTARRAFLRWCEHAPIPDADEQTTTTDGLAVPARYDALRDGIDRQWGQLSITARFVDVDDPDGERVYDLWHVDDADSDLADLEVYDDPRDAREIATYDEDGRYRPLKTAPTLVSGWAFTGLSGAELVETVGFLYPATIANWHRELRGNLDVDHWTETAERQTGIYDVIDELPREAVDWMAEACCVDSQCLRRREWEYDEDDDVDVDGGDGPFPCREPCSLVVAAARKWAILESEEEHTYELELTTSELNQLEELIDAVAEGRTDEIREADVYDGANRYRARYLRAKRVGEDGLEATQVDE
;
A
#
# COMPACT_ATOMS: atom_id res chain seq x y z
N MET A 1 2.85 -34.32 -13.84
CA MET A 1 3.73 -34.99 -14.85
C MET A 1 3.86 -34.28 -16.20
N THR A 2 2.82 -33.76 -16.86
CA THR A 2 2.95 -33.17 -18.22
C THR A 2 3.52 -31.74 -18.25
N ALA A 3 3.24 -30.91 -17.24
CA ALA A 3 3.74 -29.53 -17.17
C ALA A 3 5.26 -29.47 -16.86
N VAL A 4 5.72 -30.35 -15.98
CA VAL A 4 7.13 -30.46 -15.56
C VAL A 4 8.02 -30.84 -16.74
N HIS A 5 7.61 -31.82 -17.57
CA HIS A 5 8.35 -32.19 -18.78
C HIS A 5 8.45 -31.05 -19.81
N GLY A 6 7.39 -30.25 -20.01
CA GLY A 6 7.48 -29.07 -20.89
C GLY A 6 8.38 -27.96 -20.35
N SER A 7 8.46 -27.85 -19.02
CA SER A 7 9.37 -26.92 -18.32
C SER A 7 10.83 -27.31 -18.50
N LEU A 8 11.09 -28.61 -18.41
CA LEU A 8 12.42 -29.19 -18.56
C LEU A 8 12.99 -28.96 -19.96
N GLU A 9 12.19 -29.19 -21.01
CA GLU A 9 12.62 -28.99 -22.40
C GLU A 9 13.06 -27.54 -22.65
N THR A 10 12.27 -26.57 -22.19
CA THR A 10 12.61 -25.14 -22.40
C THR A 10 13.82 -24.69 -21.59
N LEU A 11 14.01 -25.26 -20.39
CA LEU A 11 15.19 -25.00 -19.58
C LEU A 11 16.45 -25.58 -20.24
N LEU A 12 16.38 -26.80 -20.80
CA LEU A 12 17.47 -27.45 -21.53
C LEU A 12 17.89 -26.64 -22.77
N ASP A 13 16.92 -26.11 -23.54
CA ASP A 13 17.22 -25.23 -24.68
C ASP A 13 18.04 -24.00 -24.28
N ARG A 14 17.78 -23.45 -23.07
CA ARG A 14 18.48 -22.28 -22.55
C ARG A 14 19.74 -22.60 -21.77
N ALA A 15 19.92 -23.84 -21.30
CA ALA A 15 21.10 -24.28 -20.54
C ALA A 15 22.42 -23.97 -21.27
N SER A 16 22.41 -24.10 -22.61
CA SER A 16 23.58 -23.81 -23.45
C SER A 16 24.04 -22.34 -23.41
N ALA A 17 23.15 -21.41 -23.05
CA ALA A 17 23.45 -19.98 -22.92
C ALA A 17 23.87 -19.57 -21.49
N GLY A 18 23.86 -20.51 -20.54
CA GLY A 18 24.02 -20.23 -19.12
C GLY A 18 22.69 -19.81 -18.47
N VAL A 19 22.36 -20.44 -17.35
CA VAL A 19 21.19 -20.09 -16.53
C VAL A 19 21.67 -19.78 -15.13
N THR A 20 21.23 -18.66 -14.55
CA THR A 20 21.42 -18.36 -13.13
C THR A 20 20.15 -17.71 -12.61
N PHE A 21 19.46 -18.36 -11.68
CA PHE A 21 18.18 -17.89 -11.18
C PHE A 21 17.81 -18.51 -9.82
N ASP A 22 17.61 -17.68 -8.79
CA ASP A 22 17.15 -18.09 -7.46
C ASP A 22 17.88 -19.31 -6.87
N GLY A 23 19.20 -19.37 -7.06
CA GLY A 23 20.04 -20.46 -6.59
C GLY A 23 20.24 -21.61 -7.58
N LEU A 24 19.48 -21.67 -8.68
CA LEU A 24 19.75 -22.59 -9.80
C LEU A 24 20.81 -21.99 -10.71
N ARG A 25 21.94 -22.69 -10.92
CA ARG A 25 22.94 -22.35 -11.93
C ARG A 25 23.17 -23.52 -12.88
N ILE A 26 23.16 -23.24 -14.18
CA ILE A 26 23.50 -24.21 -15.23
C ILE A 26 24.49 -23.55 -16.17
N ASP A 27 25.65 -24.16 -16.36
CA ASP A 27 26.68 -23.69 -17.28
C ASP A 27 27.12 -24.79 -18.24
N ALA A 28 27.50 -24.41 -19.45
CA ALA A 28 28.05 -25.33 -20.44
C ALA A 28 29.59 -25.29 -20.41
N GLU A 29 30.22 -26.43 -20.14
CA GLU A 29 31.67 -26.59 -20.06
C GLU A 29 32.14 -27.77 -20.94
N ASP A 30 33.01 -27.48 -21.90
CA ASP A 30 33.65 -28.48 -22.78
C ASP A 30 32.67 -29.48 -23.45
N GLY A 31 31.45 -29.03 -23.76
CA GLY A 31 30.41 -29.85 -24.40
C GLY A 31 29.57 -30.69 -23.44
N ASN A 32 29.75 -30.53 -22.13
CA ASN A 32 28.89 -31.04 -21.07
C ASN A 32 28.30 -29.87 -20.26
N TYR A 33 27.47 -30.18 -19.26
CA TYR A 33 26.85 -29.22 -18.37
C TYR A 33 27.36 -29.37 -16.92
N VAL A 34 27.40 -28.25 -16.23
CA VAL A 34 27.53 -28.15 -14.77
C VAL A 34 26.21 -27.60 -14.24
N LEU A 35 25.61 -28.30 -13.27
CA LEU A 35 24.41 -27.89 -12.57
C LEU A 35 24.79 -27.63 -11.12
N GLU A 36 24.40 -26.48 -10.58
CA GLU A 36 24.59 -26.13 -9.18
C GLU A 36 23.27 -25.64 -8.58
N THR A 37 23.03 -26.07 -7.34
CA THR A 37 22.04 -25.52 -6.42
C THR A 37 22.77 -25.13 -5.12
N PRO A 38 22.15 -24.40 -4.18
CA PRO A 38 22.80 -24.07 -2.91
C PRO A 38 23.19 -25.30 -2.08
N ALA A 39 22.56 -26.46 -2.33
CA ALA A 39 22.81 -27.70 -1.59
C ALA A 39 23.84 -28.62 -2.27
N ASP A 40 23.86 -28.63 -3.61
CA ASP A 40 24.50 -29.68 -4.39
C ASP A 40 25.07 -29.15 -5.70
N GLU A 41 26.16 -29.76 -6.17
CA GLU A 41 26.84 -29.44 -7.43
C GLU A 41 27.13 -30.72 -8.23
N TRP A 42 26.81 -30.70 -9.52
CA TRP A 42 26.98 -31.83 -10.44
C TRP A 42 27.74 -31.39 -11.69
N HIS A 43 28.72 -32.19 -12.11
CA HIS A 43 29.61 -31.86 -13.25
C HIS A 43 29.58 -32.94 -14.32
N GLY A 44 29.96 -32.55 -15.54
CA GLY A 44 30.17 -33.47 -16.65
C GLY A 44 28.89 -34.15 -17.12
N LEU A 45 27.75 -33.46 -16.95
CA LEU A 45 26.44 -33.96 -17.35
C LEU A 45 26.30 -33.82 -18.87
N ASP A 46 26.00 -34.92 -19.56
CA ASP A 46 25.44 -34.80 -20.91
C ASP A 46 23.98 -34.33 -20.83
N GLU A 47 23.36 -34.01 -21.96
CA GLU A 47 21.99 -33.47 -22.00
C GLU A 47 20.96 -34.40 -21.34
N ALA A 48 21.11 -35.72 -21.48
CA ALA A 48 20.22 -36.69 -20.86
C ALA A 48 20.42 -36.74 -19.34
N ALA A 49 21.68 -36.79 -18.87
CA ALA A 49 22.01 -36.76 -17.45
C ALA A 49 21.61 -35.44 -16.79
N LEU A 50 21.67 -34.32 -17.52
CA LEU A 50 21.16 -33.04 -17.06
C LEU A 50 19.65 -33.09 -16.87
N GLY A 51 18.91 -33.64 -17.84
CA GLY A 51 17.47 -33.87 -17.72
C GLY A 51 17.10 -34.65 -16.46
N ASP A 52 17.71 -35.81 -16.26
CA ASP A 52 17.47 -36.67 -15.08
C ASP A 52 17.81 -35.95 -13.75
N THR A 53 18.86 -35.12 -13.74
CA THR A 53 19.26 -34.40 -12.51
C THR A 53 18.32 -33.23 -12.22
N LEU A 54 17.81 -32.56 -13.24
CA LEU A 54 16.82 -31.49 -13.10
C LEU A 54 15.46 -32.01 -12.62
N GLU A 55 15.10 -33.25 -12.94
CA GLU A 55 13.91 -33.91 -12.34
C GLU A 55 14.06 -34.06 -10.82
N ALA A 56 15.27 -34.28 -10.29
CA ALA A 56 15.53 -34.29 -8.85
C ALA A 56 15.51 -32.89 -8.22
N CYS A 57 15.52 -31.83 -9.02
CA CYS A 57 15.51 -30.42 -8.62
C CYS A 57 14.23 -29.69 -9.08
N GLU A 58 13.10 -30.40 -9.11
CA GLU A 58 11.83 -29.95 -9.71
C GLU A 58 11.37 -28.57 -9.23
N GLU A 59 11.56 -28.25 -7.94
CA GLU A 59 11.19 -26.95 -7.37
C GLU A 59 11.94 -25.79 -8.05
N TYR A 60 13.23 -25.96 -8.34
CA TYR A 60 14.02 -24.96 -9.06
C TYR A 60 13.60 -24.81 -10.53
N VAL A 61 13.29 -25.93 -11.19
CA VAL A 61 12.86 -25.96 -12.60
C VAL A 61 11.52 -25.26 -12.78
N THR A 62 10.53 -25.63 -11.97
CA THR A 62 9.19 -25.04 -12.01
C THR A 62 9.21 -23.59 -11.55
N ASN A 63 10.07 -23.23 -10.59
CA ASN A 63 10.25 -21.84 -10.16
C ASN A 63 10.80 -20.98 -11.29
N TRP A 64 11.87 -21.46 -11.93
CA TRP A 64 12.45 -20.79 -13.08
C TRP A 64 11.41 -20.57 -14.18
N ARG A 65 10.66 -21.61 -14.55
CA ARG A 65 9.66 -21.50 -15.60
C ARG A 65 8.58 -20.47 -15.27
N TYR A 66 7.97 -20.56 -14.10
CA TYR A 66 6.91 -19.62 -13.72
C TYR A 66 7.37 -18.17 -13.84
N TRP A 67 8.56 -17.87 -13.31
CA TRP A 67 9.08 -16.52 -13.38
C TRP A 67 9.46 -16.12 -14.81
N GLN A 68 10.04 -17.02 -15.61
CA GLN A 68 10.52 -16.67 -16.95
C GLN A 68 9.44 -16.67 -18.03
N GLU A 69 8.41 -17.52 -17.89
CA GLU A 69 7.39 -17.75 -18.91
C GLU A 69 6.01 -17.25 -18.47
N THR A 70 5.56 -17.60 -17.26
CA THR A 70 4.23 -17.25 -16.78
C THR A 70 4.15 -15.77 -16.38
N VAL A 71 5.09 -15.31 -15.55
CA VAL A 71 5.16 -13.89 -15.13
C VAL A 71 5.88 -13.05 -16.18
N GLY A 72 7.08 -13.47 -16.60
CA GLY A 72 7.95 -12.72 -17.49
C GLY A 72 8.35 -11.35 -16.94
N GLY A 73 8.62 -10.40 -17.83
CA GLY A 73 8.77 -8.97 -17.51
C GLY A 73 9.87 -8.68 -16.49
N GLU A 74 11.09 -9.13 -16.75
CA GLU A 74 12.23 -8.83 -15.90
C GLU A 74 12.39 -7.32 -15.66
N GLY A 75 12.69 -6.95 -14.41
CA GLY A 75 12.82 -5.56 -13.99
C GLY A 75 11.52 -4.74 -13.94
N THR A 76 10.34 -5.35 -14.13
CA THR A 76 9.05 -4.65 -14.03
C THR A 76 8.49 -4.60 -12.60
N ALA A 77 7.70 -3.56 -12.30
CA ALA A 77 7.02 -3.41 -11.02
C ALA A 77 6.06 -4.57 -10.71
N ARG A 78 5.35 -5.10 -11.73
CA ARG A 78 4.48 -6.28 -11.61
C ARG A 78 5.27 -7.46 -11.05
N ARG A 79 6.41 -7.78 -11.68
CA ARG A 79 7.24 -8.91 -11.26
C ARG A 79 7.79 -8.70 -9.85
N ALA A 80 8.29 -7.50 -9.54
CA ALA A 80 8.80 -7.18 -8.21
C ALA A 80 7.72 -7.33 -7.12
N PHE A 81 6.49 -6.89 -7.39
CA PHE A 81 5.37 -7.00 -6.45
C PHE A 81 4.95 -8.45 -6.21
N LEU A 82 4.86 -9.27 -7.26
CA LEU A 82 4.56 -10.69 -7.10
C LEU A 82 5.68 -11.41 -6.32
N ARG A 83 6.94 -11.04 -6.56
CA ARG A 83 8.07 -11.55 -5.76
C ARG A 83 7.94 -11.15 -4.30
N TRP A 84 7.59 -9.90 -4.03
CA TRP A 84 7.32 -9.43 -2.68
C TRP A 84 6.19 -10.22 -2.02
N CYS A 85 5.10 -10.54 -2.72
CA CYS A 85 4.01 -11.36 -2.19
C CYS A 85 4.49 -12.75 -1.73
N GLU A 86 5.45 -13.36 -2.43
CA GLU A 86 5.95 -14.70 -2.13
C GLU A 86 7.20 -14.71 -1.22
N HIS A 87 7.58 -13.57 -0.63
CA HIS A 87 8.89 -13.38 0.02
C HIS A 87 10.08 -13.79 -0.87
N ALA A 88 9.95 -13.72 -2.20
CA ALA A 88 11.02 -14.03 -3.11
C ALA A 88 12.05 -12.88 -3.17
N PRO A 89 13.35 -13.18 -3.39
CA PRO A 89 14.37 -12.16 -3.59
C PRO A 89 14.00 -11.21 -4.74
N ILE A 90 14.13 -9.91 -4.51
CA ILE A 90 13.87 -8.86 -5.51
C ILE A 90 15.24 -8.33 -6.01
N PRO A 91 15.62 -8.62 -7.27
CA PRO A 91 16.87 -8.13 -7.84
C PRO A 91 16.86 -6.61 -7.98
N ASP A 92 18.04 -6.01 -7.84
CA ASP A 92 18.26 -4.57 -7.97
C ASP A 92 17.47 -3.71 -6.97
N ALA A 93 17.07 -4.27 -5.82
CA ALA A 93 16.60 -3.47 -4.69
C ALA A 93 17.81 -2.78 -4.04
N ASP A 94 17.68 -1.50 -3.69
CA ASP A 94 18.70 -0.77 -2.95
C ASP A 94 18.86 -1.42 -1.56
N GLU A 95 20.11 -1.76 -1.21
CA GLU A 95 20.46 -2.36 0.08
C GLU A 95 20.08 -1.46 1.26
N GLN A 96 19.94 -0.14 1.02
CA GLN A 96 19.50 0.83 2.04
C GLN A 96 17.99 0.80 2.27
N THR A 97 17.19 0.35 1.30
CA THR A 97 15.71 0.39 1.37
C THR A 97 15.08 -0.98 1.68
N THR A 98 15.86 -2.06 1.73
CA THR A 98 15.34 -3.42 1.95
C THR A 98 16.12 -4.19 3.02
N THR A 99 15.41 -4.66 4.06
CA THR A 99 15.99 -5.34 5.24
C THR A 99 15.78 -6.86 5.27
N THR A 100 15.29 -7.48 4.20
CA THR A 100 14.97 -8.92 4.21
C THR A 100 15.59 -9.68 3.05
N ASP A 101 16.53 -10.56 3.38
CA ASP A 101 16.90 -11.70 2.56
C ASP A 101 15.63 -12.52 2.27
N GLY A 102 15.22 -12.57 0.99
CA GLY A 102 14.05 -13.35 0.58
C GLY A 102 14.22 -14.86 0.83
N LEU A 103 13.12 -15.60 0.85
CA LEU A 103 13.13 -17.06 0.97
C LEU A 103 13.77 -17.71 -0.26
N ALA A 104 14.72 -18.60 -0.02
CA ALA A 104 15.25 -19.52 -1.02
C ALA A 104 14.14 -20.45 -1.54
N VAL A 105 14.31 -20.98 -2.75
CA VAL A 105 13.27 -21.74 -3.47
C VAL A 105 12.64 -22.86 -2.62
N PRO A 106 13.39 -23.75 -1.94
CA PRO A 106 12.77 -24.84 -1.19
C PRO A 106 11.89 -24.34 -0.03
N ALA A 107 12.41 -23.40 0.77
CA ALA A 107 11.66 -22.81 1.88
C ALA A 107 10.43 -22.01 1.40
N ARG A 108 10.55 -21.34 0.25
CA ARG A 108 9.42 -20.63 -0.38
C ARG A 108 8.36 -21.61 -0.89
N TYR A 109 8.77 -22.73 -1.47
CA TYR A 109 7.85 -23.77 -1.93
C TYR A 109 7.11 -24.42 -0.76
N ASP A 110 7.79 -24.69 0.34
CA ASP A 110 7.15 -25.14 1.59
C ASP A 110 6.11 -24.12 2.08
N ALA A 111 6.47 -22.83 2.13
CA ALA A 111 5.55 -21.79 2.55
C ALA A 111 4.36 -21.61 1.58
N LEU A 112 4.55 -21.77 0.27
CA LEU A 112 3.48 -21.71 -0.73
C LEU A 112 2.47 -22.87 -0.64
N ARG A 113 2.84 -24.00 -0.01
CA ARG A 113 1.91 -25.11 0.26
C ARG A 113 0.92 -24.75 1.37
N ASP A 114 1.37 -24.03 2.39
CA ASP A 114 0.53 -23.55 3.49
C ASP A 114 -0.20 -22.25 3.13
N GLY A 115 0.39 -21.42 2.27
CA GLY A 115 -0.05 -20.06 1.95
C GLY A 115 0.87 -19.02 2.59
N ILE A 116 1.22 -18.00 1.81
CA ILE A 116 2.04 -16.86 2.26
C ILE A 116 1.15 -15.63 2.34
N ASP A 117 0.87 -15.17 3.55
CA ASP A 117 0.08 -13.95 3.79
C ASP A 117 0.96 -12.70 3.81
N ARG A 118 0.55 -11.66 3.09
CA ARG A 118 1.18 -10.34 3.06
C ARG A 118 0.15 -9.24 3.11
N GLN A 119 0.49 -8.15 3.79
CA GLN A 119 -0.38 -6.98 3.89
C GLN A 119 0.11 -5.82 3.03
N TRP A 120 -0.80 -5.22 2.28
CA TRP A 120 -0.56 -4.06 1.41
C TRP A 120 -1.63 -3.00 1.67
N GLY A 121 -1.36 -2.06 2.58
CA GLY A 121 -2.40 -1.18 3.12
C GLY A 121 -3.45 -2.00 3.87
N GLN A 122 -4.73 -1.83 3.56
CA GLN A 122 -5.81 -2.63 4.15
C GLN A 122 -6.10 -3.94 3.38
N LEU A 123 -5.19 -4.36 2.50
CA LEU A 123 -5.33 -5.61 1.74
C LEU A 123 -4.51 -6.71 2.39
N SER A 124 -5.12 -7.89 2.57
CA SER A 124 -4.41 -9.13 2.87
C SER A 124 -4.36 -9.98 1.60
N ILE A 125 -3.16 -10.37 1.21
CA ILE A 125 -2.85 -11.12 -0.01
C ILE A 125 -2.27 -12.46 0.40
N THR A 126 -2.86 -13.56 -0.06
CA THR A 126 -2.37 -14.92 0.21
C THR A 126 -1.85 -15.54 -1.08
N ALA A 127 -0.54 -15.75 -1.18
CA ALA A 127 0.08 -16.47 -2.31
C ALA A 127 0.15 -17.97 -2.02
N ARG A 128 -0.30 -18.80 -2.95
CA ARG A 128 -0.28 -20.27 -2.81
C ARG A 128 -0.19 -20.97 -4.16
N PHE A 129 0.04 -22.28 -4.14
CA PHE A 129 -0.07 -23.09 -5.35
C PHE A 129 -1.52 -23.23 -5.84
N VAL A 130 -1.68 -23.36 -7.16
CA VAL A 130 -2.97 -23.71 -7.78
C VAL A 130 -3.45 -25.07 -7.27
N ASP A 131 -2.56 -26.05 -7.30
CA ASP A 131 -2.76 -27.39 -6.77
C ASP A 131 -1.73 -27.63 -5.67
N VAL A 132 -2.18 -27.77 -4.43
CA VAL A 132 -1.29 -27.97 -3.27
C VAL A 132 -0.85 -29.44 -3.16
N ASP A 133 -1.63 -30.37 -3.70
CA ASP A 133 -1.36 -31.81 -3.63
C ASP A 133 -0.33 -32.25 -4.68
N ASP A 134 -0.33 -31.62 -5.87
CA ASP A 134 0.63 -31.86 -6.97
C ASP A 134 1.07 -30.52 -7.62
N PRO A 135 1.88 -29.70 -6.93
CA PRO A 135 2.23 -28.36 -7.41
C PRO A 135 3.15 -28.40 -8.63
N ASP A 136 2.66 -27.90 -9.77
CA ASP A 136 3.45 -27.73 -11.00
C ASP A 136 4.24 -26.41 -11.05
N GLY A 137 4.23 -25.67 -9.94
CA GLY A 137 4.87 -24.36 -9.78
C GLY A 137 3.98 -23.18 -10.14
N GLU A 138 2.74 -23.37 -10.59
CA GLU A 138 1.82 -22.27 -10.83
C GLU A 138 1.26 -21.68 -9.54
N ARG A 139 1.24 -20.34 -9.46
CA ARG A 139 0.73 -19.60 -8.30
C ARG A 139 -0.60 -18.94 -8.58
N VAL A 140 -1.43 -18.92 -7.55
CA VAL A 140 -2.62 -18.08 -7.46
C VAL A 140 -2.57 -17.25 -6.21
N TYR A 141 -3.34 -16.17 -6.23
CA TYR A 141 -3.41 -15.20 -5.15
C TYR A 141 -4.85 -15.01 -4.73
N ASP A 142 -5.09 -15.11 -3.43
CA ASP A 142 -6.34 -14.68 -2.82
C ASP A 142 -6.14 -13.27 -2.24
N LEU A 143 -7.20 -12.47 -2.24
CA LEU A 143 -7.18 -11.08 -1.80
C LEU A 143 -8.46 -10.72 -1.06
N TRP A 144 -8.33 -10.17 0.14
CA TRP A 144 -9.44 -9.69 0.97
C TRP A 144 -9.01 -8.47 1.79
N HIS A 145 -9.96 -7.84 2.48
CA HIS A 145 -9.64 -6.80 3.46
C HIS A 145 -8.93 -7.40 4.68
N VAL A 146 -7.99 -6.69 5.32
CA VAL A 146 -7.27 -7.20 6.50
C VAL A 146 -8.17 -7.65 7.65
N ASP A 147 -9.32 -6.98 7.81
CA ASP A 147 -10.33 -7.34 8.82
C ASP A 147 -11.10 -8.63 8.49
N ASP A 148 -11.02 -9.12 7.25
CA ASP A 148 -11.66 -10.35 6.80
C ASP A 148 -10.70 -11.55 6.77
N ALA A 149 -9.44 -11.39 7.19
CA ALA A 149 -8.43 -12.42 7.04
C ALA A 149 -8.74 -13.74 7.78
N ASP A 150 -9.49 -13.65 8.88
CA ASP A 150 -9.94 -14.81 9.67
C ASP A 150 -11.42 -15.15 9.43
N SER A 151 -12.10 -14.48 8.49
CA SER A 151 -13.51 -14.72 8.17
C SER A 151 -13.69 -16.00 7.35
N ASP A 152 -14.83 -16.69 7.52
CA ASP A 152 -15.19 -17.80 6.63
C ASP A 152 -15.54 -17.22 5.25
N LEU A 153 -15.00 -17.82 4.19
CA LEU A 153 -15.28 -17.40 2.81
C LEU A 153 -16.80 -17.42 2.50
N ALA A 154 -17.58 -18.26 3.19
CA ALA A 154 -19.04 -18.30 3.04
C ALA A 154 -19.75 -17.04 3.56
N ASP A 155 -19.09 -16.24 4.40
CA ASP A 155 -19.61 -14.97 4.94
C ASP A 155 -19.18 -13.75 4.10
N LEU A 156 -18.37 -13.95 3.05
CA LEU A 156 -17.84 -12.90 2.18
C LEU A 156 -18.50 -12.90 0.79
N GLU A 157 -18.62 -11.73 0.18
CA GLU A 157 -18.97 -11.61 -1.24
C GLU A 157 -17.74 -11.96 -2.10
N VAL A 158 -17.82 -13.05 -2.87
CA VAL A 158 -16.70 -13.54 -3.68
C VAL A 158 -16.77 -12.99 -5.10
N TYR A 159 -15.65 -12.45 -5.58
CA TYR A 159 -15.48 -11.86 -6.89
C TYR A 159 -14.40 -12.59 -7.71
N ASP A 160 -14.65 -12.73 -9.01
CA ASP A 160 -13.73 -13.39 -9.96
C ASP A 160 -13.19 -12.43 -11.04
N ASP A 161 -13.79 -11.24 -11.24
CA ASP A 161 -13.29 -10.23 -12.20
C ASP A 161 -12.60 -9.08 -11.44
N PRO A 162 -11.29 -8.85 -11.65
CA PRO A 162 -10.57 -7.70 -11.08
C PRO A 162 -11.29 -6.36 -11.19
N ARG A 163 -12.10 -6.15 -12.25
CA ARG A 163 -12.81 -4.89 -12.47
C ARG A 163 -13.83 -4.56 -11.39
N ASP A 164 -14.35 -5.56 -10.69
CA ASP A 164 -15.30 -5.38 -9.60
C ASP A 164 -14.68 -4.61 -8.42
N ALA A 165 -13.36 -4.66 -8.27
CA ALA A 165 -12.62 -3.88 -7.28
C ALA A 165 -12.79 -2.36 -7.45
N ARG A 166 -13.17 -1.88 -8.64
CA ARG A 166 -13.51 -0.46 -8.81
C ARG A 166 -14.74 -0.07 -8.00
N GLU A 167 -15.76 -0.92 -7.96
CA GLU A 167 -16.97 -0.65 -7.20
C GLU A 167 -16.67 -0.64 -5.70
N ILE A 168 -15.94 -1.66 -5.24
CA ILE A 168 -15.44 -1.77 -3.85
C ILE A 168 -14.64 -0.52 -3.45
N ALA A 169 -13.74 -0.05 -4.33
CA ALA A 169 -12.93 1.13 -4.03
C ALA A 169 -13.72 2.45 -4.06
N THR A 170 -14.94 2.49 -4.60
CA THR A 170 -15.65 3.74 -4.90
C THR A 170 -16.22 4.41 -3.66
N TYR A 171 -16.75 3.64 -2.71
CA TYR A 171 -17.44 4.15 -1.53
C TYR A 171 -16.85 3.58 -0.23
N ASP A 172 -16.99 4.31 0.88
CA ASP A 172 -16.69 3.80 2.23
C ASP A 172 -17.91 3.09 2.84
N GLU A 173 -17.77 2.64 4.09
CA GLU A 173 -18.83 1.91 4.81
C GLU A 173 -20.11 2.73 5.02
N ASP A 174 -19.99 4.06 5.04
CA ASP A 174 -21.11 5.00 5.13
C ASP A 174 -21.73 5.33 3.76
N GLY A 175 -21.20 4.76 2.68
CA GLY A 175 -21.62 5.03 1.31
C GLY A 175 -21.13 6.38 0.77
N ARG A 176 -20.16 7.03 1.41
CA ARG A 176 -19.55 8.27 0.94
C ARG A 176 -18.50 7.95 -0.10
N TYR A 177 -18.39 8.80 -1.12
CA TYR A 177 -17.39 8.59 -2.18
C TYR A 177 -15.97 8.70 -1.61
N ARG A 178 -15.09 7.79 -2.02
CA ARG A 178 -13.66 7.76 -1.67
C ARG A 178 -12.82 8.47 -2.74
N PRO A 179 -12.57 9.78 -2.65
CA PRO A 179 -11.70 10.47 -3.61
C PRO A 179 -10.24 10.06 -3.45
N LEU A 180 -9.79 9.83 -2.21
CA LEU A 180 -8.48 9.29 -1.90
C LEU A 180 -8.59 7.79 -1.66
N LYS A 181 -8.16 7.00 -2.64
CA LYS A 181 -8.26 5.54 -2.56
C LYS A 181 -7.38 4.93 -1.48
N THR A 182 -6.34 5.64 -1.04
CA THR A 182 -5.45 5.21 0.03
C THR A 182 -5.85 5.73 1.41
N ALA A 183 -7.01 6.39 1.56
CA ALA A 183 -7.56 6.61 2.90
C ALA A 183 -7.92 5.26 3.55
N PRO A 184 -7.70 5.08 4.86
CA PRO A 184 -7.93 3.82 5.59
C PRO A 184 -9.43 3.55 5.83
N THR A 185 -10.21 3.60 4.76
CA THR A 185 -11.68 3.53 4.75
C THR A 185 -12.20 2.56 3.70
N LEU A 186 -11.34 1.63 3.24
CA LEU A 186 -11.79 0.56 2.35
C LEU A 186 -12.78 -0.33 3.11
N VAL A 187 -13.90 -0.66 2.47
CA VAL A 187 -14.90 -1.55 3.06
C VAL A 187 -14.36 -2.98 3.16
N SER A 188 -14.76 -3.71 4.20
CA SER A 188 -14.58 -5.16 4.34
C SER A 188 -15.80 -5.93 3.80
N GLY A 189 -15.82 -7.25 3.93
CA GLY A 189 -16.90 -8.14 3.53
C GLY A 189 -16.78 -8.74 2.12
N TRP A 190 -15.58 -8.73 1.52
CA TRP A 190 -15.36 -9.23 0.16
C TRP A 190 -14.08 -10.06 0.04
N ALA A 191 -14.04 -10.93 -0.98
CA ALA A 191 -12.85 -11.69 -1.33
C ALA A 191 -12.71 -11.85 -2.86
N PHE A 192 -11.50 -11.79 -3.36
CA PHE A 192 -11.12 -12.38 -4.66
C PHE A 192 -10.32 -13.63 -4.39
N THR A 193 -10.65 -14.74 -5.07
CA THR A 193 -9.93 -16.00 -4.88
C THR A 193 -9.37 -16.53 -6.19
N GLY A 194 -8.20 -17.16 -6.13
CA GLY A 194 -7.62 -17.84 -7.27
C GLY A 194 -7.12 -16.90 -8.38
N LEU A 195 -6.82 -15.64 -8.07
CA LEU A 195 -6.34 -14.67 -9.07
C LEU A 195 -5.00 -15.10 -9.64
N SER A 196 -4.81 -14.96 -10.96
CA SER A 196 -3.46 -14.98 -11.53
C SER A 196 -2.65 -13.78 -11.05
N GLY A 197 -1.32 -13.85 -11.14
CA GLY A 197 -0.48 -12.71 -10.77
C GLY A 197 -0.71 -11.45 -11.62
N ALA A 198 -1.27 -11.57 -12.83
CA ALA A 198 -1.68 -10.40 -13.62
C ALA A 198 -2.96 -9.77 -13.04
N GLU A 199 -3.94 -10.61 -12.73
CA GLU A 199 -5.22 -10.19 -12.15
C GLU A 199 -5.03 -9.57 -10.77
N LEU A 200 -4.20 -10.16 -9.89
CA LEU A 200 -3.87 -9.57 -8.59
C LEU A 200 -3.35 -8.13 -8.73
N VAL A 201 -2.37 -7.91 -9.63
CA VAL A 201 -1.77 -6.59 -9.84
C VAL A 201 -2.78 -5.60 -10.41
N GLU A 202 -3.70 -6.06 -11.27
CA GLU A 202 -4.80 -5.25 -11.77
C GLU A 202 -5.79 -4.88 -10.66
N THR A 203 -6.20 -5.85 -9.83
CA THR A 203 -7.10 -5.66 -8.69
C THR A 203 -6.52 -4.67 -7.68
N VAL A 204 -5.26 -4.85 -7.26
CA VAL A 204 -4.56 -3.91 -6.38
C VAL A 204 -4.44 -2.54 -7.06
N GLY A 205 -4.23 -2.48 -8.37
CA GLY A 205 -4.20 -1.24 -9.14
C GLY A 205 -5.52 -0.46 -9.13
N PHE A 206 -6.68 -1.14 -9.00
CA PHE A 206 -7.98 -0.48 -8.83
C PHE A 206 -8.23 -0.05 -7.38
N LEU A 207 -7.83 -0.86 -6.40
CA LEU A 207 -7.99 -0.57 -4.98
C LEU A 207 -7.05 0.57 -4.54
N TYR A 208 -5.78 0.50 -4.92
CA TYR A 208 -4.73 1.46 -4.57
C TYR A 208 -3.88 1.85 -5.79
N PRO A 209 -4.37 2.80 -6.61
CA PRO A 209 -3.69 3.22 -7.83
C PRO A 209 -2.25 3.70 -7.61
N ALA A 210 -1.37 3.28 -8.53
CA ALA A 210 0.05 3.63 -8.60
C ALA A 210 0.94 3.19 -7.41
N THR A 211 0.39 2.53 -6.39
CA THR A 211 1.17 2.13 -5.20
C THR A 211 2.30 1.16 -5.56
N ILE A 212 2.00 0.11 -6.33
CA ILE A 212 3.00 -0.87 -6.80
C ILE A 212 4.11 -0.19 -7.63
N ALA A 213 3.74 0.74 -8.52
CA ALA A 213 4.70 1.40 -9.39
C ALA A 213 5.63 2.34 -8.62
N ASN A 214 5.09 3.10 -7.66
CA ASN A 214 5.90 4.03 -6.86
C ASN A 214 6.78 3.29 -5.85
N TRP A 215 6.26 2.25 -5.19
CA TRP A 215 7.07 1.37 -4.35
C TRP A 215 8.22 0.73 -5.13
N HIS A 216 7.98 0.26 -6.35
CA HIS A 216 9.04 -0.30 -7.19
C HIS A 216 10.12 0.73 -7.58
N ARG A 217 9.72 2.00 -7.76
CA ARG A 217 10.68 3.09 -8.01
C ARG A 217 11.53 3.41 -6.79
N GLU A 218 10.90 3.48 -5.63
CA GLU A 218 11.59 3.66 -4.34
C GLU A 218 12.59 2.55 -4.07
N LEU A 219 12.18 1.29 -4.26
CA LEU A 219 13.09 0.15 -4.14
C LEU A 219 14.35 0.29 -5.01
N ARG A 220 14.29 1.03 -6.11
CA ARG A 220 15.39 1.23 -7.05
C ARG A 220 16.10 2.59 -6.88
N GLY A 221 15.79 3.33 -5.81
CA GLY A 221 16.33 4.66 -5.57
C GLY A 221 16.01 5.65 -6.69
N ASN A 222 14.90 5.46 -7.42
CA ASN A 222 14.50 6.31 -8.54
C ASN A 222 13.06 6.85 -8.42
N LEU A 223 12.54 6.89 -7.19
CA LEU A 223 11.29 7.59 -6.89
C LEU A 223 11.48 9.07 -7.21
N ASP A 224 10.62 9.59 -8.07
CA ASP A 224 10.55 11.00 -8.43
C ASP A 224 9.70 11.73 -7.40
N VAL A 225 10.34 12.38 -6.43
CA VAL A 225 9.64 13.16 -5.39
C VAL A 225 9.47 14.60 -5.85
N ASP A 226 8.23 15.10 -5.75
CA ASP A 226 7.84 16.48 -6.00
C ASP A 226 7.51 17.11 -4.65
N HIS A 227 8.38 18.00 -4.15
CA HIS A 227 8.21 18.67 -2.85
C HIS A 227 7.04 19.68 -2.87
N TRP A 228 6.68 20.21 -1.69
CA TRP A 228 5.59 21.16 -1.53
C TRP A 228 5.75 22.38 -2.43
N THR A 229 6.91 23.05 -2.37
CA THR A 229 7.19 24.28 -3.13
C THR A 229 6.99 24.06 -4.63
N GLU A 230 7.57 23.00 -5.18
CA GLU A 230 7.40 22.64 -6.59
C GLU A 230 5.94 22.37 -6.96
N THR A 231 5.18 21.72 -6.08
CA THR A 231 3.77 21.40 -6.31
C THR A 231 2.89 22.64 -6.24
N ALA A 232 3.17 23.53 -5.29
CA ALA A 232 2.48 24.79 -5.09
C ALA A 232 2.68 25.74 -6.28
N GLU A 233 3.91 25.94 -6.72
CA GLU A 233 4.26 26.82 -7.86
C GLU A 233 3.64 26.38 -9.19
N ARG A 234 3.31 25.09 -9.35
CA ARG A 234 2.63 24.56 -10.55
C ARG A 234 1.14 24.84 -10.57
N GLN A 235 0.53 25.16 -9.44
CA GLN A 235 -0.90 25.42 -9.39
C GLN A 235 -1.23 26.74 -10.10
N THR A 236 -2.45 26.81 -10.64
CA THR A 236 -2.91 28.01 -11.35
C THR A 236 -4.38 28.25 -11.09
N GLY A 237 -4.86 29.45 -11.42
CA GLY A 237 -6.27 29.79 -11.33
C GLY A 237 -6.74 29.86 -9.89
N ILE A 238 -7.77 29.11 -9.51
CA ILE A 238 -8.30 29.18 -8.13
C ILE A 238 -7.35 28.59 -7.10
N TYR A 239 -6.37 27.77 -7.51
CA TYR A 239 -5.40 27.10 -6.64
C TYR A 239 -4.05 27.82 -6.60
N ASP A 240 -3.88 28.92 -7.34
CA ASP A 240 -2.64 29.73 -7.36
C ASP A 240 -2.22 30.12 -5.94
N VAL A 241 -3.18 30.55 -5.12
CA VAL A 241 -3.01 31.01 -3.72
C VAL A 241 -2.33 30.02 -2.77
N ILE A 242 -2.17 28.74 -3.14
CA ILE A 242 -1.54 27.78 -2.22
C ILE A 242 -0.04 28.04 -2.03
N ASP A 243 0.61 28.73 -2.97
CA ASP A 243 2.01 29.14 -2.81
C ASP A 243 2.19 30.24 -1.75
N GLU A 244 1.10 30.91 -1.35
CA GLU A 244 1.05 31.89 -0.26
C GLU A 244 0.87 31.25 1.13
N LEU A 245 0.68 29.92 1.21
CA LEU A 245 0.52 29.23 2.49
C LEU A 245 1.79 29.41 3.35
N PRO A 246 1.68 29.90 4.60
CA PRO A 246 2.84 30.07 5.48
C PRO A 246 3.60 28.74 5.66
N ARG A 247 4.93 28.83 5.82
CA ARG A 247 5.79 27.65 5.98
C ARG A 247 5.33 26.73 7.11
N GLU A 248 5.03 27.29 8.27
CA GLU A 248 4.54 26.57 9.45
C GLU A 248 3.17 25.92 9.23
N ALA A 249 2.32 26.51 8.38
CA ALA A 249 1.03 25.94 8.04
C ALA A 249 1.14 24.69 7.14
N VAL A 250 2.28 24.48 6.48
CA VAL A 250 2.56 23.21 5.77
C VAL A 250 2.71 22.06 6.75
N ASP A 251 3.33 22.29 7.91
CA ASP A 251 3.46 21.26 8.96
C ASP A 251 2.08 20.89 9.52
N TRP A 252 1.26 21.88 9.87
CA TRP A 252 -0.11 21.63 10.35
C TRP A 252 -0.99 20.93 9.32
N MET A 253 -0.83 21.29 8.05
CA MET A 253 -1.50 20.58 6.95
C MET A 253 -1.06 19.11 6.87
N ALA A 254 0.24 18.84 6.97
CA ALA A 254 0.75 17.48 6.94
C ALA A 254 0.23 16.67 8.14
N GLU A 255 0.21 17.26 9.34
CA GLU A 255 -0.38 16.65 10.54
C GLU A 255 -1.85 16.32 10.36
N ALA A 256 -2.60 17.23 9.73
CA ALA A 256 -4.04 17.06 9.53
C ALA A 256 -4.41 16.06 8.41
N CYS A 257 -3.56 15.89 7.38
CA CYS A 257 -3.93 15.16 6.15
C CYS A 257 -3.05 13.96 5.81
N CYS A 258 -1.82 13.90 6.31
CA CYS A 258 -0.78 13.00 5.82
C CYS A 258 -0.24 12.05 6.89
N VAL A 259 -1.02 11.81 7.94
CA VAL A 259 -0.77 10.79 8.96
C VAL A 259 -1.47 9.47 8.64
N ASP A 260 -1.04 8.37 9.26
CA ASP A 260 -1.55 7.02 8.95
C ASP A 260 -3.06 6.84 9.20
N SER A 261 -3.65 7.65 10.09
CA SER A 261 -5.11 7.65 10.29
C SER A 261 -5.88 8.26 9.12
N GLN A 262 -5.22 9.01 8.24
CA GLN A 262 -5.81 9.69 7.09
C GLN A 262 -5.38 9.09 5.75
N CYS A 263 -4.17 8.51 5.67
CA CYS A 263 -3.63 7.96 4.43
C CYS A 263 -2.66 6.81 4.70
N LEU A 264 -2.81 5.70 3.97
CA LEU A 264 -1.96 4.52 4.01
C LEU A 264 -0.61 4.68 3.31
N ARG A 265 -0.34 5.84 2.68
CA ARG A 265 0.92 6.10 1.99
C ARG A 265 1.89 6.76 2.97
N ARG A 266 3.16 6.36 2.94
CA ARG A 266 4.24 7.09 3.62
C ARG A 266 4.63 8.33 2.82
N ARG A 267 4.54 9.52 3.38
CA ARG A 267 4.95 10.78 2.76
C ARG A 267 6.46 10.82 2.58
N GLU A 268 6.89 11.01 1.33
CA GLU A 268 8.30 11.19 0.95
C GLU A 268 8.60 12.63 0.49
N TRP A 269 7.58 13.38 0.09
CA TRP A 269 7.75 14.79 -0.25
C TRP A 269 7.91 15.61 1.02
N GLU A 270 8.82 16.57 1.02
CA GLU A 270 9.06 17.55 2.09
C GLU A 270 8.69 18.97 1.66
N TYR A 271 9.07 20.00 2.42
CA TYR A 271 8.78 21.38 2.05
C TYR A 271 9.54 21.76 0.77
N ASP A 272 10.84 21.52 0.76
CA ASP A 272 11.72 21.54 -0.42
C ASP A 272 12.89 20.54 -0.25
N GLU A 273 13.95 20.66 -1.05
CA GLU A 273 15.12 19.76 -0.99
C GLU A 273 16.03 19.96 0.24
N ASP A 274 15.94 21.13 0.88
CA ASP A 274 16.78 21.56 2.00
C ASP A 274 16.00 21.75 3.32
N ASP A 275 14.65 21.66 3.27
CA ASP A 275 13.74 21.90 4.38
C ASP A 275 12.72 20.75 4.54
N ASP A 276 12.89 20.01 5.63
CA ASP A 276 12.01 18.90 6.03
C ASP A 276 10.73 19.44 6.69
N VAL A 277 9.59 18.80 6.45
CA VAL A 277 8.37 19.03 7.24
C VAL A 277 8.51 18.32 8.58
N ASP A 278 8.14 19.01 9.67
CA ASP A 278 8.40 18.54 11.04
C ASP A 278 7.61 17.27 11.42
N VAL A 279 6.51 16.99 10.70
CA VAL A 279 5.60 15.87 10.95
C VAL A 279 6.12 14.61 10.27
N ASP A 280 6.17 13.50 11.02
CA ASP A 280 6.56 12.20 10.47
C ASP A 280 5.68 11.80 9.26
N GLY A 281 6.31 11.22 8.23
CA GLY A 281 5.63 10.86 6.99
C GLY A 281 4.71 9.64 7.08
N GLY A 282 4.68 8.93 8.20
CA GLY A 282 3.88 7.74 8.43
C GLY A 282 4.62 6.43 8.11
N ASP A 283 4.06 5.32 8.55
CA ASP A 283 4.67 3.98 8.44
C ASP A 283 4.12 3.17 7.24
N GLY A 284 3.36 3.81 6.36
CA GLY A 284 2.73 3.18 5.20
C GLY A 284 3.70 2.37 4.31
N PRO A 285 3.28 1.21 3.76
CA PRO A 285 4.17 0.30 3.03
C PRO A 285 4.57 0.80 1.63
N PHE A 286 3.94 1.86 1.14
CA PHE A 286 4.23 2.43 -0.18
C PHE A 286 4.30 3.96 -0.13
N PRO A 287 5.16 4.59 -0.96
CA PRO A 287 5.44 6.01 -0.86
C PRO A 287 4.41 6.93 -1.50
N CYS A 288 4.29 8.12 -0.94
CA CYS A 288 3.60 9.29 -1.45
C CYS A 288 4.63 10.30 -1.94
N ARG A 289 4.84 10.32 -3.26
CA ARG A 289 5.88 11.13 -3.90
C ARG A 289 5.54 12.62 -4.05
N GLU A 290 4.29 13.03 -3.85
CA GLU A 290 3.82 14.39 -4.15
C GLU A 290 2.55 14.72 -3.34
N PRO A 291 2.33 15.98 -2.91
CA PRO A 291 1.07 16.42 -2.33
C PRO A 291 -0.13 16.11 -3.25
N CYS A 292 -1.11 15.35 -2.74
CA CYS A 292 -2.24 14.92 -3.56
C CYS A 292 -3.27 16.05 -3.78
N SER A 293 -4.22 15.82 -4.69
CA SER A 293 -5.25 16.81 -4.99
C SER A 293 -6.16 17.17 -3.80
N LEU A 294 -6.33 16.27 -2.82
CA LEU A 294 -7.05 16.60 -1.58
C LEU A 294 -6.26 17.60 -0.74
N VAL A 295 -4.95 17.39 -0.60
CA VAL A 295 -4.05 18.29 0.11
C VAL A 295 -4.05 19.66 -0.57
N VAL A 296 -3.93 19.72 -1.90
CA VAL A 296 -4.04 20.98 -2.68
C VAL A 296 -5.38 21.68 -2.44
N ALA A 297 -6.48 20.94 -2.38
CA ALA A 297 -7.80 21.51 -2.13
C ALA A 297 -7.96 22.04 -0.69
N ALA A 298 -7.40 21.34 0.29
CA ALA A 298 -7.39 21.75 1.70
C ALA A 298 -6.46 22.95 1.92
N ALA A 299 -5.24 22.91 1.38
CA ALA A 299 -4.27 23.99 1.40
C ALA A 299 -4.84 25.29 0.85
N ARG A 300 -5.64 25.23 -0.22
CA ARG A 300 -6.35 26.42 -0.72
C ARG A 300 -7.26 27.06 0.32
N LYS A 301 -7.94 26.25 1.14
CA LYS A 301 -8.81 26.78 2.21
C LYS A 301 -8.00 27.37 3.34
N TRP A 302 -6.90 26.72 3.72
CA TRP A 302 -6.01 27.22 4.76
C TRP A 302 -5.23 28.46 4.32
N ALA A 303 -4.71 28.53 3.10
CA ALA A 303 -4.03 29.72 2.60
C ALA A 303 -4.94 30.96 2.63
N ILE A 304 -6.23 30.78 2.32
CA ILE A 304 -7.22 31.86 2.47
C ILE A 304 -7.41 32.21 3.96
N LEU A 305 -7.59 31.21 4.82
CA LEU A 305 -7.78 31.41 6.27
C LEU A 305 -6.58 32.15 6.89
N GLU A 306 -5.36 31.71 6.60
CA GLU A 306 -4.11 32.31 7.11
C GLU A 306 -3.82 33.68 6.50
N SER A 307 -4.49 34.05 5.40
CA SER A 307 -4.41 35.40 4.84
C SER A 307 -5.33 36.41 5.54
N GLU A 308 -6.28 35.93 6.35
CA GLU A 308 -7.19 36.80 7.09
C GLU A 308 -6.46 37.49 8.24
N GLU A 309 -6.93 38.70 8.60
CA GLU A 309 -6.37 39.42 9.74
C GLU A 309 -6.83 38.75 11.04
N GLU A 310 -5.88 38.33 11.87
CA GLU A 310 -6.18 37.81 13.19
C GLU A 310 -6.79 38.92 14.07
N HIS A 311 -7.87 38.55 14.77
CA HIS A 311 -8.52 39.41 15.74
C HIS A 311 -8.69 38.65 17.06
N THR A 312 -8.52 39.33 18.20
CA THR A 312 -8.87 38.72 19.48
C THR A 312 -10.38 38.75 19.69
N TYR A 313 -10.94 37.59 20.06
CA TYR A 313 -12.33 37.43 20.47
C TYR A 313 -12.38 36.96 21.93
N GLU A 314 -13.19 37.61 22.76
CA GLU A 314 -13.46 37.22 24.14
C GLU A 314 -14.77 36.42 24.25
N LEU A 315 -14.72 35.29 24.97
CA LEU A 315 -15.86 34.42 25.29
C LEU A 315 -15.95 34.16 26.79
N GLU A 316 -17.15 34.25 27.35
CA GLU A 316 -17.41 33.90 28.75
C GLU A 316 -17.81 32.42 28.90
N LEU A 317 -16.84 31.53 29.15
CA LEU A 317 -17.06 30.10 29.34
C LEU A 317 -16.84 29.67 30.80
N THR A 318 -17.59 28.69 31.27
CA THR A 318 -17.19 27.92 32.45
C THR A 318 -16.06 26.95 32.05
N THR A 319 -15.22 26.52 33.00
CA THR A 319 -14.14 25.55 32.72
C THR A 319 -14.66 24.28 32.06
N SER A 320 -15.82 23.77 32.49
CA SER A 320 -16.42 22.58 31.89
C SER A 320 -16.95 22.80 30.47
N GLU A 321 -17.28 24.04 30.09
CA GLU A 321 -17.65 24.35 28.70
C GLU A 321 -16.41 24.47 27.81
N LEU A 322 -15.31 25.05 28.32
CA LEU A 322 -14.03 25.08 27.60
C LEU A 322 -13.52 23.66 27.34
N ASN A 323 -13.43 22.83 28.37
CA ASN A 323 -13.00 21.43 28.22
C ASN A 323 -13.91 20.66 27.25
N GLN A 324 -15.21 20.96 27.24
CA GLN A 324 -16.13 20.34 26.30
C GLN A 324 -15.87 20.77 24.84
N LEU A 325 -15.47 22.02 24.60
CA LEU A 325 -15.10 22.48 23.26
C LEU A 325 -13.81 21.81 22.78
N GLU A 326 -12.82 21.65 23.67
CA GLU A 326 -11.60 20.90 23.38
C GLU A 326 -11.92 19.44 23.02
N GLU A 327 -12.70 18.74 23.85
CA GLU A 327 -13.12 17.36 23.58
C GLU A 327 -13.94 17.23 22.28
N LEU A 328 -14.71 18.26 21.91
CA LEU A 328 -15.44 18.29 20.63
C LEU A 328 -14.50 18.43 19.43
N ILE A 329 -13.46 19.26 19.54
CA ILE A 329 -12.46 19.44 18.48
C ILE A 329 -11.71 18.11 18.29
N ASP A 330 -11.22 17.52 19.38
CA ASP A 330 -10.48 16.25 19.34
C ASP A 330 -11.33 15.12 18.74
N ALA A 331 -12.59 14.96 19.19
CA ALA A 331 -13.46 13.91 18.68
C ALA A 331 -13.80 14.06 17.18
N VAL A 332 -13.89 15.30 16.68
CA VAL A 332 -14.11 15.55 15.25
C VAL A 332 -12.84 15.32 14.45
N ALA A 333 -11.69 15.82 14.93
CA ALA A 333 -10.39 15.65 14.29
C ALA A 333 -10.01 14.16 14.17
N GLU A 334 -10.33 13.36 15.19
CA GLU A 334 -10.04 11.93 15.24
C GLU A 334 -11.16 11.06 14.62
N GLY A 335 -12.25 11.66 14.11
CA GLY A 335 -13.36 10.92 13.49
C GLY A 335 -14.19 10.06 14.46
N ARG A 336 -14.05 10.24 15.78
CA ARG A 336 -14.68 9.38 16.81
C ARG A 336 -16.13 9.74 17.14
N THR A 337 -16.75 10.66 16.41
CA THR A 337 -18.10 11.15 16.76
C THR A 337 -19.18 10.07 16.71
N ASP A 338 -19.04 9.08 15.83
CA ASP A 338 -20.02 7.99 15.66
C ASP A 338 -19.83 6.85 16.68
N GLU A 339 -18.70 6.82 17.38
CA GLU A 339 -18.41 5.85 18.44
C GLU A 339 -19.10 6.22 19.78
N ILE A 340 -19.40 7.50 19.97
CA ILE A 340 -19.93 8.03 21.23
C ILE A 340 -21.43 7.71 21.35
N ARG A 341 -21.78 6.83 22.30
CA ARG A 341 -23.17 6.39 22.46
C ARG A 341 -24.02 7.49 23.07
N GLU A 342 -25.32 7.48 22.75
CA GLU A 342 -26.26 8.49 23.26
C GLU A 342 -26.28 8.61 24.79
N ALA A 343 -26.07 7.49 25.50
CA ALA A 343 -26.07 7.42 26.96
C ALA A 343 -24.72 7.79 27.62
N ASP A 344 -23.64 7.95 26.84
CA ASP A 344 -22.29 8.29 27.33
C ASP A 344 -22.18 9.80 27.61
N VAL A 345 -23.11 10.33 28.42
CA VAL A 345 -23.28 11.77 28.71
C VAL A 345 -22.11 12.42 29.48
N TYR A 346 -21.10 11.63 29.84
CA TYR A 346 -19.88 12.12 30.47
C TYR A 346 -18.81 12.52 29.46
N ASP A 347 -18.88 11.99 28.23
CA ASP A 347 -18.03 12.38 27.11
C ASP A 347 -18.46 13.76 26.60
N GLY A 348 -17.56 14.73 26.50
CA GLY A 348 -17.83 16.11 26.09
C GLY A 348 -18.31 16.24 24.65
N ALA A 349 -17.90 15.34 23.77
CA ALA A 349 -18.36 15.29 22.39
C ALA A 349 -19.73 14.59 22.23
N ASN A 350 -20.33 14.09 23.33
CA ASN A 350 -21.68 13.53 23.30
C ASN A 350 -22.71 14.50 22.70
N ARG A 351 -23.56 13.97 21.81
CA ARG A 351 -24.58 14.71 21.06
C ARG A 351 -25.51 15.55 21.93
N TYR A 352 -25.96 15.07 23.10
CA TYR A 352 -26.86 15.84 23.96
C TYR A 352 -26.14 17.01 24.62
N ARG A 353 -24.87 16.84 24.98
CA ARG A 353 -24.05 17.92 25.52
C ARG A 353 -23.74 18.97 24.46
N ALA A 354 -23.37 18.57 23.25
CA ALA A 354 -23.13 19.49 22.15
C ALA A 354 -24.39 20.33 21.83
N ARG A 355 -25.58 19.69 21.83
CA ARG A 355 -26.87 20.39 21.64
C ARG A 355 -27.19 21.35 22.78
N TYR A 356 -26.91 20.98 24.03
CA TYR A 356 -27.11 21.87 25.18
C TYR A 356 -26.18 23.08 25.13
N LEU A 357 -24.89 22.85 24.85
CA LEU A 357 -23.90 23.93 24.70
C LEU A 357 -24.29 24.89 23.58
N ARG A 358 -24.69 24.37 22.41
CA ARG A 358 -25.21 25.19 21.31
C ARG A 358 -26.42 26.02 21.73
N ALA A 359 -27.41 25.42 22.40
CA ALA A 359 -28.60 26.13 22.86
C ALA A 359 -28.31 27.23 23.89
N LYS A 360 -27.19 27.11 24.63
CA LYS A 360 -26.76 28.08 25.63
C LYS A 360 -25.88 29.19 25.04
N ARG A 361 -25.02 28.88 24.05
CA ARG A 361 -23.93 29.77 23.60
C ARG A 361 -24.04 30.26 22.15
N VAL A 362 -24.88 29.63 21.34
CA VAL A 362 -25.04 29.97 19.93
C VAL A 362 -26.45 30.54 19.73
N GLY A 363 -26.51 31.86 19.55
CA GLY A 363 -27.73 32.63 19.30
C GLY A 363 -28.12 32.66 17.81
N GLU A 364 -29.02 33.56 17.44
CA GLU A 364 -29.45 33.75 16.05
C GLU A 364 -28.31 34.24 15.14
N ASP A 365 -27.38 35.04 15.70
CA ASP A 365 -26.26 35.65 14.97
C ASP A 365 -24.95 34.85 15.09
N GLY A 366 -24.97 33.64 15.70
CA GLY A 366 -23.79 32.79 15.86
C GLY A 366 -23.33 32.66 17.31
N LEU A 367 -22.05 32.30 17.49
CA LEU A 367 -21.42 32.14 18.81
C LEU A 367 -21.30 33.51 19.50
N GLU A 368 -21.76 33.63 20.74
CA GLU A 368 -21.69 34.87 21.52
C GLU A 368 -20.23 35.18 21.91
N ALA A 369 -19.50 35.86 21.01
CA ALA A 369 -18.13 36.34 21.22
C ALA A 369 -18.03 37.84 20.94
N THR A 370 -17.16 38.54 21.67
CA THR A 370 -16.91 39.99 21.48
C THR A 370 -15.51 40.19 20.93
N GLN A 371 -15.38 40.81 19.76
CA GLN A 371 -14.07 41.24 19.24
C GLN A 371 -13.53 42.37 20.12
N VAL A 372 -12.30 42.24 20.60
CA VAL A 372 -11.67 43.20 21.53
C VAL A 372 -10.65 44.12 20.85
N ASP A 373 -10.18 43.76 19.66
CA ASP A 373 -9.20 44.53 18.92
C ASP A 373 -9.88 45.25 17.74
N GLU A 374 -9.83 46.59 17.76
CA GLU A 374 -10.18 47.50 16.64
C GLU A 374 -8.92 48.12 16.01
#